data_AF-A0A0A1H1F4-F1
#
_entry.id   AF-A0A0A1H1F4-F1
#
_cell.length_a   1.000
_cell.length_b   1.000
_cell.length_c   1.000
_cell.angle_alpha   90.00
_cell.angle_beta   90.00
_cell.angle_gamma   90.00
#
_symmetry.space_group_name_H-M   'P 1'
#
loop_
_entity.id
_entity.type
_entity.pdbx_description
1 polymer ?
#
loop_
_entity_poly.entity_id
_entity_poly.type
_entity_poly.pdbx_seq_one_letter_code
_entity_poly.pdbx_strand_id
1 'polypeptide(L)' 'MTNDELRAILTEDIENARKKMQFYREHHLAEAAHYANKLAENIELALTTLPSDDDPQID' A
#
# COMPACT_ATOMS: atom_id res chain seq x y z
N MET A 1 1.20 19.66 38.46
CA MET A 1 0.35 19.13 37.39
C MET A 1 -0.92 18.59 38.02
N THR A 2 -2.09 19.03 37.56
CA THR A 2 -3.39 18.56 38.02
C THR A 2 -3.83 17.32 37.23
N ASN A 3 -4.85 16.63 37.73
CA ASN A 3 -5.45 15.50 37.00
C ASN A 3 -6.07 15.94 35.67
N ASP A 4 -6.52 17.19 35.55
CA ASP A 4 -7.10 17.72 34.33
C ASP A 4 -6.03 18.04 33.28
N GLU A 5 -4.89 18.60 33.71
CA GLU A 5 -3.72 18.80 32.84
C GLU A 5 -3.18 17.46 32.33
N LEU A 6 -3.09 16.45 33.21
CA LEU A 6 -2.70 15.10 32.81
C LEU A 6 -3.68 14.47 31.81
N ARG A 7 -4.99 14.65 32.03
CA ARG A 7 -6.03 14.15 31.10
C ARG A 7 -5.94 14.82 29.74
N ALA A 8 -5.67 16.12 29.70
CA ALA A 8 -5.50 16.86 28.44
C ALA A 8 -4.30 16.33 27.64
N ILE A 9 -3.14 16.17 28.29
CA ILE A 9 -1.93 15.62 27.66
C ILE A 9 -2.19 14.22 27.11
N LEU A 10 -2.79 13.33 27.92
CA LEU A 10 -3.09 11.97 27.47
C LEU A 10 -4.09 11.93 26.31
N THR A 11 -5.06 12.86 26.28
CA THR A 11 -6.02 12.95 25.19
C THR A 11 -5.34 13.38 23.89
N GLU A 12 -4.47 14.38 23.96
CA GLU A 12 -3.67 14.84 22.82
C GLU A 12 -2.77 13.72 22.28
N ASP A 13 -2.11 12.97 23.16
CA ASP A 13 -1.27 11.83 22.77
C ASP A 13 -2.08 10.74 22.05
N ILE A 14 -3.29 10.43 22.54
CA ILE A 14 -4.19 9.47 21.89
C ILE A 14 -4.61 9.95 20.50
N GLU A 15 -4.97 11.23 20.36
CA GLU A 15 -5.34 11.80 19.06
C GLU A 15 -4.18 11.80 18.07
N ASN A 16 -2.97 12.13 18.53
CA ASN A 16 -1.76 12.10 17.72
C ASN A 16 -1.42 10.66 17.28
N ALA A 17 -1.56 9.68 18.17
CA ALA A 17 -1.39 8.27 17.83
C ALA A 17 -2.42 7.83 16.77
N ARG A 18 -3.69 8.20 16.91
CA ARG A 18 -4.75 7.91 15.93
C ARG A 18 -4.45 8.50 14.55
N LYS A 19 -4.03 9.77 14.47
CA LYS A 19 -3.65 10.43 13.22
C LYS A 19 -2.48 9.72 12.53
N LYS A 20 -1.44 9.34 13.28
CA LYS A 20 -0.30 8.57 12.75
C LYS A 20 -0.74 7.22 12.19
N MET A 21 -1.55 6.47 12.94
CA MET A 21 -2.07 5.18 12.49
C MET A 21 -2.89 5.31 11.20
N GLN A 22 -3.74 6.34 11.10
CA GLN A 22 -4.49 6.60 9.87
C GLN A 22 -3.57 6.90 8.69
N PHE A 23 -2.57 7.77 8.88
CA PHE A 23 -1.59 8.09 7.85
C PHE A 23 -0.84 6.85 7.34
N TYR A 24 -0.34 6.01 8.25
CA TYR A 24 0.33 4.75 7.88
C TYR A 24 -0.61 3.80 7.12
N ARG A 25 -1.88 3.70 7.55
CA ARG A 25 -2.87 2.87 6.87
C ARG A 25 -3.11 3.33 5.44
N GLU A 26 -3.29 4.62 5.24
CA GLU A 26 -3.50 5.20 3.90
C GLU A 26 -2.26 5.02 3.01
N HIS A 27 -1.05 5.21 3.55
CA HIS A 27 0.19 4.96 2.82
C HIS A 27 0.35 3.50 2.40
N HIS A 28 0.12 2.55 3.30
CA HIS A 28 0.24 1.13 2.97
C HIS A 28 -0.82 0.68 1.96
N LEU A 29 -2.04 1.23 2.03
CA LEU A 29 -3.06 0.97 1.02
C LEU A 29 -2.64 1.52 -0.35
N ALA A 30 -2.08 2.73 -0.41
CA ALA A 30 -1.57 3.32 -1.65
C ALA A 30 -0.40 2.52 -2.23
N GLU A 31 0.54 2.09 -1.39
CA GLU A 31 1.68 1.26 -1.78
C GLU A 31 1.24 -0.12 -2.29
N ALA A 32 0.30 -0.78 -1.59
CA ALA A 32 -0.26 -2.05 -2.04
C ALA A 32 -0.98 -1.91 -3.39
N ALA A 33 -1.74 -0.83 -3.60
CA ALA A 33 -2.38 -0.55 -4.89
C ALA A 33 -1.36 -0.33 -6.01
N HIS A 34 -0.26 0.40 -5.73
CA HIS A 34 0.83 0.60 -6.69
C HIS A 34 1.47 -0.73 -7.12
N TYR A 35 1.83 -1.60 -6.17
CA TYR A 35 2.41 -2.90 -6.48
C TYR A 35 1.44 -3.81 -7.22
N ALA A 36 0.16 -3.83 -6.85
CA ALA A 36 -0.87 -4.61 -7.56
C ALA A 36 -1.01 -4.15 -9.02
N ASN A 37 -1.00 -2.84 -9.28
CA ASN A 37 -1.04 -2.30 -10.64
C ASN A 37 0.21 -2.69 -11.45
N LYS A 38 1.41 -2.58 -10.85
CA LYS A 38 2.66 -3.00 -11.49
C LYS A 38 2.68 -4.50 -11.80
N LEU A 39 2.15 -5.33 -10.91
CA LEU A 39 2.03 -6.77 -11.15
C LEU A 39 1.08 -7.06 -12.32
N ALA A 40 -0.06 -6.37 -12.38
CA ALA A 40 -1.01 -6.52 -13.49
C ALA A 40 -0.40 -6.12 -14.84
N GLU A 41 0.30 -4.98 -14.91
CA GLU A 41 1.05 -4.54 -16.11
C GLU A 41 2.08 -5.59 -16.56
N ASN A 42 2.83 -6.17 -15.61
CA ASN A 42 3.81 -7.21 -15.92
C ASN A 42 3.16 -8.50 -16.44
N ILE A 43 2.01 -8.90 -15.88
CA ILE A 43 1.25 -10.06 -16.35
C ILE A 43 0.70 -9.81 -17.75
N GLU A 44 0.14 -8.63 -18.02
CA GLU A 44 -0.36 -8.26 -19.35
C GLU A 44 0.77 -8.27 -20.38
N LEU A 45 1.93 -7.71 -20.04
CA LEU A 45 3.11 -7.76 -20.89
C LEU A 45 3.55 -9.21 -21.13
N ALA A 46 3.62 -10.03 -20.08
CA ALA A 46 3.99 -11.43 -20.21
C ALA A 46 3.02 -12.19 -21.12
N LEU A 47 1.71 -11.98 -20.98
CA LEU A 47 0.70 -12.62 -21.83
C LEU A 47 0.77 -12.18 -23.29
N THR A 48 1.15 -10.94 -23.56
CA THR A 48 1.25 -10.39 -24.93
C THR A 48 2.58 -10.70 -25.61
N THR A 49 3.60 -11.10 -24.83
CA THR A 49 4.94 -11.45 -25.33
C THR A 49 5.24 -12.94 -25.23
N LEU A 50 4.36 -13.72 -24.60
CA LEU A 50 4.47 -15.17 -24.58
C LEU A 50 4.24 -15.68 -26.01
N PRO A 51 5.16 -16.48 -26.57
CA PRO A 51 4.91 -17.19 -27.81
C PRO A 51 3.68 -18.07 -27.67
N SER A 52 2.81 -18.05 -28.67
CA SER A 52 1.73 -19.02 -28.78
C SER A 52 2.32 -20.41 -29.02
N ASP A 53 1.61 -21.47 -28.63
CA ASP A 53 2.01 -22.84 -28.97
C ASP A 53 2.05 -23.08 -30.50
N ASP A 54 1.38 -22.22 -31.27
CA ASP A 54 1.37 -22.21 -32.73
C ASP A 54 2.49 -21.36 -33.36
N ASP A 55 3.27 -20.62 -32.55
CA ASP A 55 4.38 -19.82 -33.07
C ASP A 55 5.54 -20.76 -33.49
N PRO A 56 6.09 -20.59 -34.70
CA PRO A 56 7.15 -21.46 -35.19
C PRO A 56 8.39 -21.33 -34.30
N GLN A 57 8.87 -22.47 -33.76
CA GLN A 57 10.17 -22.51 -33.09
C GLN A 57 11.25 -22.14 -34.10
N ILE A 58 11.97 -21.06 -33.82
CA ILE A 58 13.18 -20.70 -34.56
C ILE A 58 14.33 -21.49 -33.93
N ASP A 59 14.87 -22.46 -34.66
CA ASP A 59 16.14 -23.16 -34.37
C ASP A 59 17.36 -22.24 -34.56
#